data_AF-A0A0D3C0A7-F1
#
_entry.id   AF-A0A0D3C0A7-F1
#
_cell.length_a   1.000
_cell.length_b   1.000
_cell.length_c   1.000
_cell.angle_alpha   90.00
_cell.angle_beta   90.00
_cell.angle_gamma   90.00
#
_symmetry.space_group_name_H-M   'P 1'
#
loop_
_entity.id
_entity.type
_entity.pdbx_description
1 polymer ?
#
loop_
_entity_poly.entity_id
_entity_poly.type
_entity_poly.pdbx_seq_one_letter_code
_entity_poly.pdbx_strand_id
1 'polypeptide(L)'
;MVGGGGFPQQLLISQSLVRLLSFSTVASADEAEHGLECPTFPWPHDGILSPYDHASIRRGHQVYQQVCASCHSMSLISYRDLVGVAYTEEEAKAMAAEIEVVDGPNDEDKRRVTLQSLFACGEIAMPKMLNDEAVEYEDGTPATEAQMGKDVVSFLSWAAEPEMEVRKLMGFKWIFLPSLALLQAAYYRRLKWSVLKSRKLVLDVVN
;
A
#
# COMPACT_ATOMS: atom_id res chain seq x y z
N MET A 1 29.82 68.05 -1.37
CA MET A 1 28.69 67.60 -0.54
C MET A 1 28.00 66.48 -1.30
N VAL A 2 28.03 65.26 -0.75
CA VAL A 2 27.56 64.03 -1.41
C VAL A 2 26.03 64.03 -1.38
N GLY A 3 25.39 64.33 -2.51
CA GLY A 3 23.95 64.25 -2.66
C GLY A 3 23.52 62.79 -2.79
N GLY A 4 23.01 62.21 -1.70
CA GLY A 4 22.42 60.88 -1.70
C GLY A 4 21.16 60.86 -2.58
N GLY A 5 21.28 60.28 -3.77
CA GLY A 5 20.14 59.98 -4.63
C GLY A 5 19.31 58.86 -4.00
N GLY A 6 18.25 59.21 -3.29
CA GLY A 6 17.29 58.26 -2.76
C GLY A 6 16.65 57.48 -3.91
N PHE A 7 16.81 56.15 -3.89
CA PHE A 7 16.03 55.28 -4.76
C PHE A 7 14.54 55.59 -4.58
N PRO A 8 13.77 55.81 -5.66
CA PRO A 8 12.36 56.18 -5.55
C PRO A 8 11.62 55.08 -4.79
N GLN A 9 10.99 55.42 -3.65
CA GLN A 9 10.24 54.49 -2.80
C GLN A 9 9.24 53.63 -3.58
N GLN A 10 8.69 54.16 -4.67
CA GLN A 10 7.77 53.45 -5.57
C GLN A 10 8.40 52.22 -6.23
N LEU A 11 9.70 52.26 -6.56
CA LEU A 11 10.40 51.14 -7.20
C LEU A 11 10.66 50.00 -6.21
N LEU A 12 10.98 50.32 -4.94
CA LEU A 12 11.16 49.33 -3.87
C LEU A 12 9.85 48.63 -3.49
N ILE A 13 8.73 49.37 -3.50
CA ILE A 13 7.40 48.82 -3.28
C ILE A 13 7.01 47.84 -4.40
N SER A 14 7.31 48.19 -5.67
CA SER A 14 7.02 47.32 -6.82
C SER A 14 7.83 46.02 -6.81
N GLN A 15 9.12 46.07 -6.46
CA GLN A 15 9.96 44.87 -6.38
C GLN A 15 9.54 43.96 -5.22
N SER A 16 9.06 44.53 -4.12
CA SER A 16 8.54 43.76 -2.98
C SER A 16 7.23 43.06 -3.32
N LEU A 17 6.33 43.72 -4.05
CA LEU A 17 5.07 43.13 -4.54
C LEU A 17 5.32 41.99 -5.53
N VAL A 18 6.24 42.16 -6.49
CA VAL A 18 6.59 41.11 -7.45
C VAL A 18 7.22 39.90 -6.75
N ARG A 19 8.07 40.12 -5.74
CA ARG A 19 8.66 39.02 -4.94
C ARG A 19 7.63 38.27 -4.10
N LEU A 20 6.67 38.98 -3.50
CA LEU A 20 5.58 38.36 -2.73
C LEU A 20 4.67 37.51 -3.62
N LEU A 21 4.31 38.02 -4.80
CA LEU A 21 3.50 37.27 -5.78
C LEU A 21 4.26 36.05 -6.33
N SER A 22 5.57 36.17 -6.57
CA SER A 22 6.40 35.05 -7.04
C SER A 22 6.57 33.96 -5.99
N PHE A 23 6.70 34.32 -4.70
CA PHE A 23 6.82 33.34 -3.62
C PHE A 23 5.49 32.61 -3.34
N SER A 24 4.37 33.33 -3.38
CA SER A 24 3.05 32.74 -3.13
C SER A 24 2.59 31.78 -4.24
N THR A 25 3.01 32.02 -5.48
CA THR A 25 2.72 31.12 -6.62
C THR A 25 3.53 29.82 -6.56
N VAL A 26 4.80 29.88 -6.13
CA VAL A 26 5.64 28.69 -5.91
C VAL A 26 5.05 27.80 -4.81
N ALA A 27 4.61 28.37 -3.68
CA ALA A 27 4.00 27.58 -2.60
C ALA A 27 2.69 26.89 -3.01
N SER A 28 1.83 27.56 -3.79
CA SER A 28 0.58 26.95 -4.27
C SER A 28 0.80 25.85 -5.31
N ALA A 29 1.87 25.93 -6.11
CA ALA A 29 2.22 24.90 -7.06
C ALA A 29 2.78 23.66 -6.33
N ASP A 30 3.55 23.85 -5.27
CA ASP A 30 4.13 22.76 -4.47
C ASP A 30 3.03 21.87 -3.86
N GLU A 31 2.00 22.46 -3.24
CA GLU A 31 0.85 21.71 -2.69
C GLU A 31 0.02 20.98 -3.77
N ALA A 32 -0.06 21.56 -4.97
CA ALA A 32 -0.77 20.96 -6.10
C ALA A 32 0.02 19.79 -6.72
N GLU A 33 1.36 19.86 -6.73
CA GLU A 33 2.26 18.81 -7.20
C GLU A 33 2.38 17.66 -6.18
N HIS A 34 2.43 17.97 -4.88
CA HIS A 34 2.49 16.97 -3.80
C HIS A 34 1.14 16.25 -3.61
N GLY A 35 0.04 16.88 -4.01
CA GLY A 35 -1.30 16.35 -3.84
C GLY A 35 -1.75 16.38 -2.36
N LEU A 36 -3.05 16.22 -2.15
CA LEU A 36 -3.59 16.11 -0.80
C LEU A 36 -3.21 14.74 -0.20
N GLU A 37 -2.69 14.74 1.02
CA GLU A 37 -2.43 13.50 1.76
C GLU A 37 -3.74 12.71 1.95
N CYS A 38 -3.67 11.40 1.72
CA CYS A 38 -4.80 10.51 1.97
C CYS A 38 -4.98 10.33 3.48
N PRO A 39 -6.21 10.46 4.02
CA PRO A 39 -6.46 10.14 5.42
C PRO A 39 -6.24 8.65 5.68
N THR A 40 -5.75 8.31 6.89
CA THR A 40 -5.58 6.92 7.30
C THR A 40 -6.93 6.33 7.72
N PHE A 41 -7.46 5.39 6.94
CA PHE A 41 -8.67 4.65 7.28
C PHE A 41 -8.37 3.46 8.19
N PRO A 42 -9.27 3.10 9.13
CA PRO A 42 -9.08 1.94 10.01
C PRO A 42 -9.44 0.65 9.26
N TRP A 43 -8.48 0.04 8.57
CA TRP A 43 -8.72 -1.20 7.83
C TRP A 43 -8.86 -2.39 8.78
N PRO A 44 -9.69 -3.39 8.43
CA PRO A 44 -9.83 -4.60 9.25
C PRO A 44 -8.49 -5.30 9.52
N HIS A 45 -7.55 -5.19 8.58
CA HIS A 45 -6.25 -5.85 8.59
C HIS A 45 -5.09 -4.96 9.07
N ASP A 46 -5.34 -3.80 9.70
CA ASP A 46 -4.27 -2.92 10.20
C ASP A 46 -3.59 -3.44 11.49
N GLY A 47 -4.28 -4.28 12.26
CA GLY A 47 -3.75 -4.80 13.52
C GLY A 47 -2.59 -5.79 13.36
N ILE A 48 -1.75 -5.90 14.39
CA ILE A 48 -0.57 -6.79 14.43
C ILE A 48 -0.93 -8.27 14.17
N LEU A 49 -2.12 -8.69 14.60
CA LEU A 49 -2.65 -10.05 14.44
C LEU A 49 -4.00 -10.07 13.71
N SER A 50 -4.38 -8.97 13.08
CA SER A 50 -5.64 -8.92 12.34
C SER A 50 -5.47 -9.55 10.95
N PRO A 51 -6.27 -10.57 10.60
CA PRO A 51 -6.27 -11.19 9.27
C PRO A 51 -7.00 -10.32 8.25
N TYR A 52 -7.01 -10.75 6.99
CA TYR A 52 -7.88 -10.16 5.98
C TYR A 52 -9.34 -10.55 6.22
N ASP A 53 -10.25 -9.72 5.73
CA ASP A 53 -11.66 -10.07 5.58
C ASP A 53 -11.84 -10.78 4.23
N HIS A 54 -11.86 -12.11 4.23
CA HIS A 54 -12.00 -12.92 3.02
C HIS A 54 -13.32 -12.70 2.27
N ALA A 55 -14.39 -12.30 2.97
CA ALA A 55 -15.65 -11.93 2.31
C ALA A 55 -15.51 -10.61 1.55
N SER A 56 -14.75 -9.65 2.11
CA SER A 56 -14.37 -8.41 1.41
C SER A 56 -13.44 -8.69 0.22
N ILE A 57 -12.50 -9.63 0.33
CA ILE A 57 -11.65 -10.06 -0.79
C ILE A 57 -12.50 -10.65 -1.93
N ARG A 58 -13.47 -11.52 -1.63
CA ARG A 58 -14.36 -12.12 -2.65
C ARG A 58 -15.16 -11.04 -3.38
N ARG A 59 -15.79 -10.12 -2.63
CA ARG A 59 -16.53 -8.98 -3.20
C ARG A 59 -15.62 -8.06 -4.01
N GLY A 60 -14.40 -7.80 -3.53
CA GLY A 60 -13.42 -6.98 -4.22
C GLY A 60 -12.95 -7.57 -5.54
N HIS A 61 -12.76 -8.89 -5.59
CA HIS A 61 -12.46 -9.61 -6.82
C HIS A 61 -13.63 -9.52 -7.82
N GLN A 62 -14.88 -9.62 -7.34
CA GLN A 62 -16.06 -9.44 -8.18
C GLN A 62 -16.10 -8.04 -8.83
N VAL A 63 -15.89 -6.98 -8.05
CA VAL A 63 -15.83 -5.61 -8.57
C VAL A 63 -14.66 -5.43 -9.54
N TYR A 64 -13.50 -6.03 -9.24
CA TYR A 64 -12.35 -5.99 -10.15
C TYR A 64 -12.68 -6.63 -11.50
N GLN A 65 -13.32 -7.80 -11.53
CA GLN A 65 -13.70 -8.47 -12.77
C GLN A 65 -14.73 -7.67 -13.58
N GLN A 66 -15.73 -7.10 -12.91
CA GLN A 66 -16.84 -6.41 -13.59
C GLN A 66 -16.48 -4.98 -14.05
N VAL A 67 -15.62 -4.28 -13.31
CA VAL A 67 -15.30 -2.86 -13.56
C VAL A 67 -13.88 -2.67 -14.05
N CYS A 68 -12.89 -3.25 -13.36
CA CYS A 68 -11.48 -2.91 -13.54
C CYS A 68 -10.78 -3.74 -14.62
N ALA A 69 -11.16 -5.00 -14.80
CA ALA A 69 -10.50 -5.94 -15.71
C ALA A 69 -10.56 -5.52 -17.19
N SER A 70 -11.52 -4.66 -17.52
CA SER A 70 -11.62 -4.03 -18.85
C SER A 70 -10.42 -3.16 -19.22
N CYS A 71 -9.77 -2.53 -18.23
CA CYS A 71 -8.70 -1.55 -18.42
C CYS A 71 -7.41 -1.89 -17.68
N HIS A 72 -7.48 -2.60 -16.55
CA HIS A 72 -6.36 -2.94 -15.69
C HIS A 72 -6.09 -4.44 -15.71
N SER A 73 -4.95 -4.84 -16.26
CA SER A 73 -4.49 -6.22 -16.20
C SER A 73 -3.89 -6.54 -14.83
N MET A 74 -4.11 -7.76 -14.34
CA MET A 74 -3.40 -8.31 -13.20
C MET A 74 -2.68 -9.58 -13.64
N SER A 75 -1.43 -9.45 -14.06
CA SER A 75 -0.65 -10.54 -14.66
C SER A 75 0.09 -11.41 -13.65
N LEU A 76 0.15 -10.99 -12.38
CA LEU A 76 0.90 -11.70 -11.33
C LEU A 76 0.03 -12.60 -10.44
N ILE A 77 -1.29 -12.41 -10.49
CA ILE A 77 -2.26 -13.26 -9.78
C ILE A 77 -2.85 -14.25 -10.76
N SER A 78 -2.95 -15.50 -10.33
CA SER A 78 -3.54 -16.58 -11.11
C SER A 78 -4.77 -17.14 -10.41
N TYR A 79 -5.69 -17.77 -11.15
CA TYR A 79 -6.93 -18.33 -10.60
C TYR A 79 -6.68 -19.36 -9.47
N ARG A 80 -5.53 -20.05 -9.47
CA ARG A 80 -5.11 -20.95 -8.39
C ARG A 80 -4.84 -20.24 -7.06
N ASP A 81 -4.45 -18.97 -7.09
CA ASP A 81 -4.14 -18.19 -5.88
C ASP A 81 -5.42 -17.79 -5.12
N LEU A 82 -6.56 -17.77 -5.81
CA LEU A 82 -7.87 -17.46 -5.24
C LEU A 82 -8.48 -18.65 -4.48
N VAL A 83 -8.01 -19.87 -4.76
CA VAL A 83 -8.53 -21.11 -4.18
C VAL A 83 -8.16 -21.19 -2.70
N GLY A 84 -9.15 -21.35 -1.84
CA GLY A 84 -8.96 -21.39 -0.39
C GLY A 84 -8.78 -20.02 0.26
N VAL A 85 -8.81 -18.94 -0.52
CA VAL A 85 -8.82 -17.56 -0.02
C VAL A 85 -10.22 -16.97 -0.15
N ALA A 86 -10.75 -16.86 -1.37
CA ALA A 86 -12.06 -16.24 -1.63
C ALA A 86 -13.04 -17.18 -2.33
N TYR A 87 -12.52 -18.21 -3.00
CA TYR A 87 -13.30 -19.15 -3.79
C TYR A 87 -12.91 -20.59 -3.47
N THR A 88 -13.86 -21.49 -3.72
CA THR A 88 -13.58 -22.93 -3.78
C THR A 88 -12.89 -23.29 -5.09
N GLU A 89 -12.27 -24.46 -5.16
CA GLU A 89 -11.58 -24.93 -6.37
C GLU A 89 -12.53 -25.02 -7.57
N GLU A 90 -13.76 -25.46 -7.35
CA GLU A 90 -14.76 -25.61 -8.41
C GLU A 90 -15.26 -24.26 -8.94
N GLU A 91 -15.46 -23.28 -8.05
CA GLU A 91 -15.77 -21.90 -8.45
C GLU A 91 -14.62 -21.27 -9.24
N ALA A 92 -13.38 -21.46 -8.79
CA ALA A 92 -12.21 -20.93 -9.48
C ALA A 92 -12.02 -21.56 -10.87
N LYS A 93 -12.28 -22.87 -11.01
CA LYS A 93 -12.29 -23.56 -12.31
C LYS A 93 -13.41 -23.06 -13.22
N ALA A 94 -14.61 -22.82 -12.68
CA ALA A 94 -15.73 -22.29 -13.46
C ALA A 94 -15.40 -20.90 -14.03
N MET A 95 -14.85 -19.99 -13.21
CA MET A 95 -14.40 -18.66 -13.67
C MET A 95 -13.26 -18.76 -14.69
N ALA A 96 -12.32 -19.69 -14.51
CA ALA A 96 -11.22 -19.91 -15.46
C ALA A 96 -11.71 -20.51 -16.80
N ALA A 97 -12.79 -21.28 -16.78
CA ALA A 97 -13.38 -21.87 -17.99
C ALA A 97 -14.17 -20.85 -18.83
N GLU A 98 -14.61 -19.74 -18.22
CA GLU A 98 -15.33 -18.67 -18.92
C GLU A 98 -14.38 -17.84 -19.82
N ILE A 99 -13.10 -17.75 -19.46
CA ILE A 99 -12.13 -16.96 -20.21
C ILE A 99 -11.42 -17.79 -21.30
N GLU A 100 -11.45 -17.31 -22.53
CA GLU A 100 -10.69 -17.91 -23.63
C GLU A 100 -9.22 -17.45 -23.57
N VAL A 101 -8.31 -18.38 -23.30
CA VAL A 101 -6.87 -18.12 -23.32
C VAL A 101 -6.25 -18.78 -24.55
N VAL A 102 -5.51 -17.98 -25.34
CA VAL A 102 -4.73 -18.49 -26.46
C VAL A 102 -3.61 -19.39 -25.95
N ASP A 103 -3.74 -20.67 -26.23
CA ASP A 103 -2.73 -21.70 -25.93
C ASP A 103 -1.54 -21.65 -26.91
N GLY A 104 -0.48 -22.39 -26.60
CA GLY A 104 0.75 -22.47 -27.37
C GLY A 104 0.56 -22.83 -28.85
N PRO A 105 1.59 -22.66 -29.69
CA PRO A 105 1.48 -22.96 -31.11
C PRO A 105 1.17 -24.45 -31.33
N ASN A 106 -0.02 -24.75 -31.83
CA ASN A 106 -0.34 -26.03 -32.44
C ASN A 106 0.19 -26.06 -33.89
N ASP A 107 0.27 -27.24 -34.50
CA ASP A 107 0.94 -27.48 -35.80
C ASP A 107 0.36 -26.70 -37.01
N GLU A 108 -0.69 -25.89 -36.87
CA GLU A 108 -1.31 -25.10 -37.95
C GLU A 108 -1.52 -23.60 -37.62
N ASP A 109 -0.43 -22.87 -37.38
CA ASP A 109 -0.27 -21.41 -37.61
C ASP A 109 -1.39 -20.44 -37.12
N LYS A 110 -1.05 -19.56 -36.15
CA LYS A 110 -1.03 -18.07 -36.25
C LYS A 110 -1.08 -17.44 -34.86
N ARG A 111 0.04 -16.86 -34.43
CA ARG A 111 0.12 -16.07 -33.20
C ARG A 111 -0.54 -14.70 -33.36
N ARG A 112 -1.69 -14.60 -32.70
CA ARG A 112 -2.19 -13.56 -31.77
C ARG A 112 -2.55 -12.15 -32.26
N VAL A 113 -3.84 -11.91 -32.01
CA VAL A 113 -4.63 -10.71 -31.71
C VAL A 113 -3.89 -9.62 -30.91
N THR A 114 -4.30 -8.38 -31.18
CA THR A 114 -3.77 -7.09 -30.73
C THR A 114 -3.90 -6.84 -29.22
N LEU A 115 -2.80 -6.44 -28.57
CA LEU A 115 -2.83 -5.72 -27.29
C LEU A 115 -2.94 -4.22 -27.58
N GLN A 116 -4.00 -3.57 -27.10
CA GLN A 116 -4.04 -2.10 -27.07
C GLN A 116 -3.44 -1.64 -25.74
N SER A 117 -2.18 -1.19 -25.81
CA SER A 117 -1.51 -0.43 -24.75
C SER A 117 -1.85 1.05 -24.90
N LEU A 118 -2.13 1.77 -23.80
CA LEU A 118 -1.99 3.23 -23.78
C LEU A 118 -1.38 3.73 -22.46
N PHE A 119 -0.51 4.72 -22.64
CA PHE A 119 0.37 5.36 -21.66
C PHE A 119 -0.32 6.48 -20.87
N ALA A 120 0.33 6.84 -19.75
CA ALA A 120 -0.04 7.85 -18.77
C ALA A 120 0.17 9.31 -19.22
N CYS A 121 -0.59 10.24 -18.62
CA CYS A 121 -0.19 11.64 -18.44
C CYS A 121 -0.99 12.31 -17.30
N GLY A 122 -0.31 12.68 -16.20
CA GLY A 122 -0.41 13.94 -15.41
C GLY A 122 -1.74 14.46 -14.83
N GLU A 123 -2.88 13.98 -15.29
CA GLU A 123 -4.23 14.31 -14.83
C GLU A 123 -4.96 12.96 -14.85
N ILE A 124 -5.70 12.59 -13.80
CA ILE A 124 -6.21 11.21 -13.69
C ILE A 124 -7.07 10.91 -14.93
N ALA A 125 -6.50 10.13 -15.85
CA ALA A 125 -7.12 9.80 -17.13
C ALA A 125 -8.27 8.79 -16.97
N MET A 126 -8.42 8.23 -15.77
CA MET A 126 -9.50 7.32 -15.42
C MET A 126 -10.75 8.13 -15.04
N PRO A 127 -11.87 7.99 -15.77
CA PRO A 127 -13.15 8.55 -15.32
C PRO A 127 -13.58 7.88 -14.02
N LYS A 128 -14.54 8.48 -13.30
CA LYS A 128 -15.12 7.85 -12.11
C LYS A 128 -15.83 6.55 -12.49
N MET A 129 -15.18 5.42 -12.20
CA MET A 129 -15.69 4.08 -12.55
C MET A 129 -16.67 3.54 -11.50
N LEU A 130 -16.48 3.88 -10.23
CA LEU A 130 -17.35 3.43 -9.15
C LEU A 130 -18.53 4.39 -9.01
N ASN A 131 -19.72 3.92 -9.39
CA ASN A 131 -20.99 4.60 -9.18
C ASN A 131 -21.83 3.76 -8.23
N ASP A 132 -22.73 4.38 -7.45
CA ASP A 132 -23.63 3.62 -6.59
C ASP A 132 -24.43 2.59 -7.40
N GLU A 133 -24.51 1.36 -6.87
CA GLU A 133 -25.22 0.21 -7.45
C GLU A 133 -24.67 -0.28 -8.81
N ALA A 134 -23.40 0.01 -9.13
CA ALA A 134 -22.77 -0.46 -10.37
C ALA A 134 -22.56 -1.98 -10.46
N VAL A 135 -22.55 -2.68 -9.32
CA VAL A 135 -22.32 -4.12 -9.19
C VAL A 135 -23.36 -4.71 -8.24
N GLU A 136 -23.93 -5.86 -8.58
CA GLU A 136 -24.77 -6.63 -7.65
C GLU A 136 -23.92 -7.69 -6.95
N TYR A 137 -23.74 -7.55 -5.63
CA TYR A 137 -22.97 -8.52 -4.84
C TYR A 137 -23.73 -9.85 -4.69
N GLU A 138 -22.99 -10.96 -4.75
CA GLU A 138 -23.55 -12.31 -4.57
C GLU A 138 -24.15 -12.53 -3.17
N ASP A 139 -23.70 -11.78 -2.17
CA ASP A 139 -24.11 -11.91 -0.76
C ASP A 139 -25.24 -10.94 -0.36
N GLY A 140 -25.72 -10.11 -1.30
CA GLY A 140 -26.80 -9.13 -1.05
C GLY A 140 -26.36 -7.89 -0.27
N THR A 141 -25.06 -7.65 -0.08
CA THR A 141 -24.57 -6.40 0.50
C THR A 141 -24.97 -5.21 -0.39
N PRO A 142 -25.34 -4.03 0.15
CA PRO A 142 -25.58 -2.85 -0.67
C PRO A 142 -24.28 -2.36 -1.34
N ALA A 143 -24.29 -2.29 -2.67
CA ALA A 143 -23.15 -1.87 -3.48
C ALA A 143 -23.04 -0.33 -3.58
N THR A 144 -22.79 0.33 -2.46
CA THR A 144 -22.44 1.76 -2.44
C THR A 144 -21.02 1.98 -2.93
N GLU A 145 -20.71 3.15 -3.48
CA GLU A 145 -19.36 3.53 -3.95
C GLU A 145 -18.29 3.28 -2.88
N ALA A 146 -18.55 3.70 -1.64
CA ALA A 146 -17.63 3.53 -0.53
C ALA A 146 -17.41 2.05 -0.18
N GLN A 147 -18.45 1.23 -0.27
CA GLN A 147 -18.37 -0.20 0.00
C GLN A 147 -17.55 -0.92 -1.09
N MET A 148 -17.82 -0.62 -2.36
CA MET A 148 -17.02 -1.15 -3.48
C MET A 148 -15.57 -0.71 -3.39
N GLY A 149 -15.31 0.56 -3.04
CA GLY A 149 -13.95 1.06 -2.81
C GLY A 149 -13.23 0.28 -1.71
N LYS A 150 -13.91 0.02 -0.59
CA LYS A 150 -13.35 -0.77 0.52
C LYS A 150 -13.02 -2.21 0.10
N ASP A 151 -13.91 -2.85 -0.66
CA ASP A 151 -13.75 -4.24 -1.06
C ASP A 151 -12.65 -4.41 -2.12
N VAL A 152 -12.62 -3.54 -3.13
CA VAL A 152 -11.55 -3.53 -4.15
C VAL A 152 -10.20 -3.28 -3.51
N VAL A 153 -10.08 -2.31 -2.60
CA VAL A 153 -8.82 -2.05 -1.89
C VAL A 153 -8.40 -3.25 -1.05
N SER A 154 -9.33 -3.92 -0.35
CA SER A 154 -9.01 -5.12 0.43
C SER A 154 -8.49 -6.26 -0.46
N PHE A 155 -9.10 -6.46 -1.62
CA PHE A 155 -8.65 -7.42 -2.62
C PHE A 155 -7.28 -7.05 -3.22
N LEU A 156 -7.05 -5.79 -3.60
CA LEU A 156 -5.77 -5.34 -4.14
C LEU A 156 -4.64 -5.41 -3.11
N SER A 157 -4.92 -5.09 -1.84
CA SER A 157 -3.98 -5.27 -0.73
C SER A 157 -3.59 -6.75 -0.58
N TRP A 158 -4.55 -7.66 -0.66
CA TRP A 158 -4.27 -9.10 -0.65
C TRP A 158 -3.47 -9.54 -1.89
N ALA A 159 -3.82 -9.05 -3.07
CA ALA A 159 -3.10 -9.37 -4.31
C ALA A 159 -1.63 -8.89 -4.28
N ALA A 160 -1.35 -7.79 -3.58
CA ALA A 160 0.00 -7.29 -3.37
C ALA A 160 0.78 -8.10 -2.31
N GLU A 161 0.11 -8.56 -1.25
CA GLU A 161 0.73 -9.24 -0.10
C GLU A 161 -0.06 -10.48 0.38
N PRO A 162 -0.12 -11.56 -0.43
CA PRO A 162 -0.90 -12.75 -0.08
C PRO A 162 -0.37 -13.47 1.16
N GLU A 163 0.90 -13.26 1.53
CA GLU A 163 1.55 -13.89 2.67
C GLU A 163 1.35 -13.13 4.00
N MET A 164 0.60 -12.02 4.01
CA MET A 164 0.49 -11.14 5.19
C MET A 164 0.03 -11.86 6.46
N GLU A 165 -0.94 -12.77 6.37
CA GLU A 165 -1.44 -13.51 7.54
C GLU A 165 -0.37 -14.45 8.12
N VAL A 166 0.29 -15.21 7.25
CA VAL A 166 1.39 -16.09 7.62
C VAL A 166 2.55 -15.27 8.18
N ARG A 167 2.86 -14.12 7.58
CA ARG A 167 3.91 -13.19 8.01
C ARG A 167 3.63 -12.64 9.40
N LYS A 168 2.40 -12.20 9.70
CA LYS A 168 2.00 -11.71 11.03
C LYS A 168 2.06 -12.81 12.09
N LEU A 169 1.57 -14.00 11.77
CA LEU A 169 1.62 -15.15 12.69
C LEU A 169 3.05 -15.60 12.98
N MET A 170 3.88 -15.67 11.94
CA MET A 170 5.30 -16.02 12.10
C MET A 170 6.05 -14.89 12.82
N GLY A 171 5.76 -13.63 12.51
CA GLY A 171 6.31 -12.46 13.21
C GLY A 171 6.02 -12.51 14.70
N PHE A 172 4.78 -12.83 15.10
CA PHE A 172 4.43 -12.98 16.51
C PHE A 172 5.22 -14.09 17.19
N LYS A 173 5.34 -15.27 16.56
CA LYS A 173 6.17 -16.39 17.06
C LYS A 173 7.65 -15.98 17.21
N TRP A 174 8.19 -15.29 16.22
CA TRP A 174 9.60 -14.86 16.17
C TRP A 174 9.90 -13.58 16.93
N ILE A 175 8.90 -12.88 17.47
CA ILE A 175 9.11 -11.83 18.47
C ILE A 175 9.06 -12.44 19.87
N PHE A 176 8.10 -13.33 20.12
CA PHE A 176 7.90 -13.95 21.43
C PHE A 176 9.08 -14.84 21.85
N LEU A 177 9.57 -15.72 20.96
CA LEU A 177 10.64 -16.65 21.29
C LEU A 177 11.99 -15.96 21.59
N PRO A 178 12.48 -15.01 20.77
CA PRO A 178 13.71 -14.28 21.08
C PRO A 178 13.56 -13.37 22.29
N SER A 179 12.38 -12.81 22.57
CA SER A 179 12.17 -12.01 23.78
C SER A 179 12.41 -12.82 25.05
N LEU A 180 11.92 -14.07 25.09
CA LEU A 180 12.19 -14.99 26.20
C LEU A 180 13.67 -15.39 26.26
N ALA A 181 14.29 -15.66 25.11
CA ALA A 181 15.71 -16.01 25.04
C ALA A 181 16.61 -14.84 25.49
N LEU A 182 16.27 -13.60 25.15
CA LEU A 182 16.98 -12.39 25.59
C LEU A 182 16.83 -12.17 27.08
N LEU A 183 15.65 -12.41 27.65
CA LEU A 183 15.43 -12.34 29.10
C LEU A 183 16.31 -13.38 29.83
N GLN A 184 16.30 -14.62 29.34
CA GLN A 184 17.13 -15.69 29.89
C GLN A 184 18.63 -15.39 29.76
N ALA A 185 19.07 -14.88 28.60
CA ALA A 185 20.46 -14.51 28.36
C ALA A 185 20.89 -13.33 29.25
N ALA A 186 20.02 -12.34 29.44
CA ALA A 186 20.27 -11.20 30.33
C ALA A 186 20.42 -11.67 31.79
N TYR A 187 19.54 -12.56 32.24
CA TYR A 187 19.62 -13.18 33.56
C TYR A 187 20.93 -13.97 33.72
N TYR A 188 21.26 -14.85 32.78
CA TYR A 188 22.50 -15.63 32.79
C TYR A 188 23.76 -14.75 32.78
N ARG A 189 23.76 -13.68 31.98
CA ARG A 189 24.85 -12.68 31.94
C ARG A 189 25.02 -12.01 33.30
N ARG A 190 23.93 -11.60 33.94
CA ARG A 190 23.95 -10.99 35.28
C ARG A 190 24.49 -11.95 36.34
N LEU A 191 24.08 -13.21 36.31
CA LEU A 191 24.58 -14.24 37.22
C LEU A 191 26.10 -14.44 37.06
N LYS A 192 26.61 -14.59 35.84
CA LYS A 192 28.05 -14.83 35.60
C LYS A 192 28.92 -13.63 35.94
N TRP A 193 28.45 -12.41 35.65
CA TRP A 193 29.20 -11.19 35.95
C TRP A 193 29.06 -10.72 37.41
N SER A 194 28.23 -11.38 38.21
CA SER A 194 28.01 -11.01 39.61
C SER A 194 29.30 -11.02 40.42
N VAL A 195 30.12 -12.08 40.29
CA VAL A 195 31.37 -12.28 41.03
C VAL A 195 32.40 -11.18 40.72
N LEU A 196 32.54 -10.80 39.45
CA LEU A 196 33.47 -9.74 39.06
C LEU A 196 32.99 -8.34 39.47
N LYS A 197 31.67 -8.11 39.49
CA LYS A 197 31.09 -6.82 39.86
C LYS A 197 31.00 -6.61 41.38
N SER A 198 30.95 -7.66 42.18
CA SER A 198 30.89 -7.58 43.65
C SER A 198 32.27 -7.57 44.32
N ARG A 199 33.37 -7.74 43.57
CA ARG A 199 34.72 -7.76 44.13
C ARG A 199 35.11 -6.39 44.69
N LYS A 200 35.66 -6.35 45.90
CA LYS A 200 36.30 -5.16 46.48
C LYS A 200 37.80 -5.24 46.20
N LEU A 201 38.37 -4.20 45.57
CA LEU A 201 39.79 -4.12 45.27
C LEU A 201 40.45 -3.15 46.25
N VAL A 202 41.49 -3.61 46.93
CA VAL A 202 42.42 -2.72 47.66
C VAL A 202 43.52 -2.37 46.68
N LEU A 203 43.70 -1.07 46.42
CA LEU A 203 44.75 -0.58 45.53
C LEU A 203 45.88 -0.03 46.40
N ASP A 204 47.03 -0.71 46.36
CA ASP A 204 48.25 -0.26 47.02
C ASP A 204 48.94 0.79 46.16
N VAL A 205 48.26 1.92 45.96
CA VAL A 205 48.85 3.09 45.31
C VAL A 205 48.91 4.23 46.31
N VAL A 206 50.12 4.73 46.52
CA VAL A 206 50.39 5.93 47.32
C VAL A 206 50.28 7.10 46.34
N ASN A 207 49.41 8.08 46.66
CA ASN A 207 49.23 9.29 45.86
C ASN A 207 50.44 10.23 45.98
#